data_AF-A0A954TEP7-F1
#
_entry.id   AF-A0A954TEP7-F1
#
_cell.length_a   1.000
_cell.length_b   1.000
_cell.length_c   1.000
_cell.angle_alpha   90.00
_cell.angle_beta   90.00
_cell.angle_gamma   90.00
#
_symmetry.space_group_name_H-M   'P 1'
#
loop_
_entity.id
_entity.type
_entity.pdbx_description
1 polymer ?
#
loop_
_entity_poly.entity_id
_entity_poly.type
_entity_poly.pdbx_seq_one_letter_code
_entity_poly.pdbx_strand_id
1 'polypeptide(L)'
;VLRDGRFVQTVETAQANRETIVRLMVGRQLDDLYVRSPPQPNRFERLRVAALTLTRKNTQRPVVDSVSLSAYSGEVLGIFGLMGAGRTELLEAIFGLHSRRMMGTVAIDGEVTIVRSPEQALRHGLGLVPEDRKHQGLILGMSVAQNMSLSNLRAMESAGLLSSRREREQAEGYVQQFSIKTPTVTQRVRTLSGGNQQKVVLSKVLSRNPKVLMLDEPTRGIDVSAKREIYSLIDRLKHEGMAIIVVSSELPELLGIADRFLVMCEGRKTAEFTRSEANEEVLMQAAVPKLKNEHQTESLLTRDA
;
A
#
# COMPACT_ATOMS: atom_id res chain seq x y z
N VAL A 1 -28.54 5.87 8.45
CA VAL A 1 -27.11 5.76 8.84
C VAL A 1 -27.02 5.32 10.29
N LEU A 2 -26.28 4.24 10.54
CA LEU A 2 -25.91 3.77 11.87
C LEU A 2 -24.42 4.05 12.09
N ARG A 3 -24.02 4.50 13.29
CA ARG A 3 -22.63 4.76 13.68
C ARG A 3 -22.41 4.29 15.12
N ASP A 4 -21.34 3.55 15.37
CA ASP A 4 -20.99 3.02 16.70
C ASP A 4 -22.15 2.25 17.37
N GLY A 5 -22.90 1.48 16.58
CA GLY A 5 -24.06 0.71 17.05
C GLY A 5 -25.30 1.55 17.38
N ARG A 6 -25.30 2.85 17.06
CA ARG A 6 -26.41 3.77 17.32
C ARG A 6 -27.02 4.32 16.04
N PHE A 7 -28.32 4.59 16.07
CA PHE A 7 -28.99 5.32 15.01
C PHE A 7 -28.52 6.79 14.97
N VAL A 8 -28.14 7.25 13.79
CA VAL A 8 -27.73 8.66 13.58
C VAL A 8 -28.85 9.42 12.89
N GLN A 9 -29.18 9.04 11.65
CA GLN A 9 -30.15 9.76 10.82
C GLN A 9 -30.61 8.91 9.64
N THR A 10 -31.86 9.08 9.21
CA THR A 10 -32.38 8.59 7.92
C THR A 10 -32.28 9.71 6.90
N VAL A 11 -31.79 9.40 5.69
CA VAL A 11 -31.62 10.37 4.61
C VAL A 11 -32.43 9.87 3.42
N GLU A 12 -33.17 10.76 2.76
CA GLU A 12 -33.83 10.44 1.51
C GLU A 12 -32.79 10.15 0.42
N THR A 13 -32.94 9.05 -0.30
CA THR A 13 -31.98 8.61 -1.32
C THR A 13 -31.80 9.65 -2.42
N ALA A 14 -32.86 10.36 -2.80
CA ALA A 14 -32.83 11.40 -3.82
C ALA A 14 -31.98 12.62 -3.42
N GLN A 15 -31.80 12.85 -2.13
CA GLN A 15 -31.05 13.98 -1.57
C GLN A 15 -29.67 13.54 -1.02
N ALA A 16 -29.40 12.24 -1.00
CA ALA A 16 -28.19 11.68 -0.44
C ALA A 16 -27.03 11.78 -1.45
N ASN A 17 -26.05 12.64 -1.15
CA ASN A 17 -24.75 12.60 -1.82
C ASN A 17 -23.70 11.89 -0.95
N ARG A 18 -22.62 11.41 -1.58
CA ARG A 18 -21.53 10.66 -0.91
C ARG A 18 -20.99 11.42 0.30
N GLU A 19 -20.80 12.72 0.15
CA GLU A 19 -20.28 13.59 1.19
C GLU A 19 -21.17 13.62 2.44
N THR A 20 -22.48 13.76 2.26
CA THR A 20 -23.48 13.75 3.34
C THR A 20 -23.50 12.41 4.04
N ILE A 21 -23.46 11.30 3.31
CA ILE A 21 -23.44 9.95 3.90
C ILE A 21 -22.16 9.73 4.69
N VAL A 22 -20.99 10.06 4.13
CA VAL A 22 -19.70 9.93 4.82
C VAL A 22 -19.67 10.79 6.08
N ARG A 23 -20.15 12.04 5.99
CA ARG A 23 -20.27 12.93 7.15
C ARG A 23 -21.12 12.32 8.26
N LEU A 24 -22.23 11.69 7.94
CA LEU A 24 -23.07 11.00 8.93
C LEU A 24 -22.41 9.73 9.49
N MET A 25 -21.61 9.03 8.69
CA MET A 25 -20.88 7.83 9.12
C MET A 25 -19.71 8.14 10.06
N VAL A 26 -18.99 9.25 9.83
CA VAL A 26 -17.80 9.63 10.61
C VAL A 26 -18.15 10.67 11.69
N GLY A 27 -19.14 11.52 11.44
CA GLY A 27 -19.48 12.69 12.27
C GLY A 27 -18.63 13.93 12.05
N ARG A 28 -17.96 14.03 10.89
CA ARG A 28 -16.98 15.08 10.56
C ARG A 28 -17.02 15.37 9.05
N GLN A 29 -16.38 16.44 8.57
CA GLN A 29 -16.35 16.75 7.14
C GLN A 29 -15.49 15.74 6.35
N LEU A 30 -15.68 15.67 5.03
CA LEU A 30 -14.93 14.72 4.18
C LEU A 30 -13.43 15.00 4.19
N ASP A 31 -13.05 16.28 4.24
CA ASP A 31 -11.65 16.71 4.34
C ASP A 31 -11.00 16.23 5.64
N ASP A 32 -11.77 16.04 6.72
CA ASP A 32 -11.29 15.50 7.99
C ASP A 32 -10.98 13.99 7.94
N LEU A 33 -11.37 13.31 6.85
CA LEU A 33 -11.07 11.90 6.63
C LEU A 33 -9.58 11.69 6.36
N TYR A 34 -8.98 12.61 5.59
CA TYR A 34 -7.62 12.49 5.13
C TYR A 34 -6.70 13.28 6.07
N VAL A 35 -5.76 12.57 6.69
CA VAL A 35 -4.73 13.19 7.52
C VAL A 35 -3.48 13.27 6.67
N ARG A 36 -3.07 14.51 6.38
CA ARG A 36 -1.86 14.77 5.60
C ARG A 36 -1.18 16.00 6.16
N SER A 37 0.04 15.82 6.61
CA SER A 37 0.90 16.96 6.88
C SER A 37 1.93 17.16 5.75
N PRO A 38 2.52 18.36 5.62
CA PRO A 38 3.37 18.69 4.47
C PRO A 38 4.62 17.79 4.39
N PRO A 39 5.26 17.75 3.23
CA PRO A 39 6.58 17.13 3.07
C PRO A 39 7.59 17.58 4.13
N GLN A 40 8.42 16.66 4.63
CA GLN A 40 9.57 17.05 5.44
C GLN A 40 10.63 17.76 4.58
N PRO A 41 11.26 18.83 5.10
CA PRO A 41 12.45 19.40 4.48
C PRO A 41 13.60 18.37 4.56
N ASN A 42 14.46 18.31 3.54
CA ASN A 42 15.63 17.42 3.45
C ASN A 42 15.31 15.91 3.28
N ARG A 43 14.45 15.59 2.31
CA ARG A 43 14.23 14.19 1.91
C ARG A 43 15.45 13.61 1.20
N PHE A 44 15.73 12.34 1.42
CA PHE A 44 16.72 11.58 0.69
C PHE A 44 16.11 10.30 0.12
N GLU A 45 16.70 9.80 -0.96
CA GLU A 45 16.18 8.62 -1.64
C GLU A 45 16.42 7.37 -0.78
N ARG A 46 15.34 6.66 -0.45
CA ARG A 46 15.36 5.39 0.30
C ARG A 46 15.32 4.18 -0.60
N LEU A 47 14.58 4.27 -1.70
CA LEU A 47 14.43 3.21 -2.69
C LEU A 47 14.57 3.79 -4.08
N ARG A 48 15.38 3.14 -4.91
CA ARG A 48 15.44 3.36 -6.36
C ARG A 48 15.17 2.04 -7.07
N VAL A 49 14.25 2.05 -8.01
CA VAL A 49 13.96 0.93 -8.91
C VAL A 49 14.26 1.41 -10.32
N ALA A 50 15.11 0.69 -11.04
CA ALA A 50 15.49 1.04 -12.40
C ALA A 50 15.23 -0.11 -13.37
N ALA A 51 14.43 0.20 -14.40
CA ALA A 51 14.01 -0.69 -15.49
C ALA A 51 13.53 -2.06 -15.01
N LEU A 52 12.68 -2.08 -13.98
CA LEU A 52 12.14 -3.32 -13.44
C LEU A 52 11.14 -3.94 -14.43
N THR A 53 11.44 -5.15 -14.86
CA THR A 53 10.59 -5.94 -15.74
C THR A 53 10.27 -7.26 -15.07
N LEU A 54 8.98 -7.62 -15.03
CA LEU A 54 8.49 -8.89 -14.52
C LEU A 54 7.73 -9.64 -15.61
N THR A 55 8.16 -10.87 -15.89
CA THR A 55 7.46 -11.77 -16.81
C THR A 55 6.70 -12.88 -16.05
N ARG A 56 5.56 -13.31 -16.59
CA ARG A 56 4.85 -14.52 -16.12
C ARG A 56 5.10 -15.66 -17.11
N LYS A 57 4.92 -16.90 -16.64
CA LYS A 57 4.91 -18.06 -17.55
C LYS A 57 3.75 -17.91 -18.52
N ASN A 58 3.99 -18.26 -19.78
CA ASN A 58 2.99 -18.32 -20.84
C ASN A 58 2.35 -16.96 -21.20
N THR A 59 3.00 -15.84 -20.90
CA THR A 59 2.56 -14.51 -21.35
C THR A 59 3.52 -13.99 -22.42
N GLN A 60 2.98 -13.52 -23.55
CA GLN A 60 3.78 -12.87 -24.60
C GLN A 60 4.34 -11.51 -24.18
N ARG A 61 3.67 -10.85 -23.21
CA ARG A 61 4.07 -9.54 -22.71
C ARG A 61 4.47 -9.63 -21.23
N PRO A 62 5.42 -8.81 -20.76
CA PRO A 62 5.68 -8.64 -19.34
C PRO A 62 4.44 -8.10 -18.62
N VAL A 63 4.26 -8.48 -17.35
CA VAL A 63 3.21 -7.93 -16.48
C VAL A 63 3.64 -6.59 -15.89
N VAL A 64 4.95 -6.43 -15.68
CA VAL A 64 5.59 -5.15 -15.42
C VAL A 64 6.68 -4.99 -16.46
N ASP A 65 6.73 -3.87 -17.15
CA ASP A 65 7.62 -3.62 -18.28
C ASP A 65 8.42 -2.33 -18.06
N SER A 66 9.70 -2.53 -17.74
CA SER A 66 10.71 -1.48 -17.66
C SER A 66 10.35 -0.31 -16.73
N VAL A 67 9.67 -0.60 -15.62
CA VAL A 67 9.21 0.43 -14.67
C VAL A 67 10.37 0.94 -13.82
N SER A 68 10.49 2.27 -13.75
CA SER A 68 11.46 2.95 -12.90
C SER A 68 10.77 3.94 -11.97
N LEU A 69 11.12 3.89 -10.68
CA LEU A 69 10.57 4.78 -9.64
C LEU A 69 11.59 5.02 -8.54
N SER A 70 11.36 6.08 -7.76
CA SER A 70 12.11 6.38 -6.56
C SER A 70 11.15 6.72 -5.43
N ALA A 71 11.44 6.26 -4.21
CA ALA A 71 10.72 6.64 -3.01
C ALA A 71 11.68 7.30 -2.01
N TYR A 72 11.23 8.38 -1.39
CA TYR A 72 12.05 9.23 -0.53
C TYR A 72 11.62 9.14 0.93
N SER A 73 12.55 9.37 1.85
CA SER A 73 12.27 9.45 3.29
C SER A 73 11.21 10.52 3.58
N GLY A 74 10.23 10.21 4.42
CA GLY A 74 9.18 11.16 4.80
C GLY A 74 8.27 11.59 3.65
N GLU A 75 8.07 10.68 2.69
CA GLU A 75 7.20 10.86 1.54
C GLU A 75 6.21 9.69 1.43
N VAL A 76 5.00 10.00 0.97
CA VAL A 76 4.05 9.01 0.44
C VAL A 76 4.04 9.10 -1.08
N LEU A 77 4.53 8.07 -1.77
CA LEU A 77 4.37 7.86 -3.21
C LEU A 77 3.10 7.05 -3.46
N GLY A 78 2.09 7.67 -4.07
CA GLY A 78 0.88 7.00 -4.52
C GLY A 78 1.09 6.35 -5.89
N ILE A 79 0.75 5.08 -6.04
CA ILE A 79 0.75 4.36 -7.32
C ILE A 79 -0.70 4.13 -7.73
N PHE A 80 -1.10 4.78 -8.83
CA PHE A 80 -2.41 4.64 -9.43
C PHE A 80 -2.34 3.84 -10.74
N GLY A 81 -3.45 3.21 -11.10
CA GLY A 81 -3.61 2.48 -12.36
C GLY A 81 -4.87 1.63 -12.31
N LEU A 82 -5.45 1.34 -13.48
CA LEU A 82 -6.64 0.50 -13.57
C LEU A 82 -6.32 -0.96 -13.20
N MET A 83 -7.36 -1.76 -12.98
CA MET A 83 -7.19 -3.20 -12.74
C MET A 83 -6.37 -3.83 -13.87
N GLY A 84 -5.37 -4.64 -13.50
CA GLY A 84 -4.44 -5.24 -14.46
C GLY A 84 -3.27 -4.34 -14.89
N ALA A 85 -3.12 -3.13 -14.33
CA ALA A 85 -1.98 -2.26 -14.65
C ALA A 85 -0.61 -2.74 -14.13
N GLY A 86 -0.56 -3.82 -13.34
CA GLY A 86 0.69 -4.39 -12.81
C GLY A 86 1.17 -3.78 -11.48
N ARG A 87 0.28 -3.11 -10.73
CA ARG A 87 0.60 -2.38 -9.48
C ARG A 87 1.05 -3.34 -8.35
N THR A 88 0.23 -4.34 -8.05
CA THR A 88 0.53 -5.39 -7.06
C THR A 88 1.79 -6.16 -7.48
N GLU A 89 1.87 -6.57 -8.74
CA GLU A 89 3.02 -7.31 -9.26
C GLU A 89 4.34 -6.53 -9.18
N LEU A 90 4.30 -5.21 -9.35
CA LEU A 90 5.45 -4.35 -9.14
C LEU A 90 5.93 -4.40 -7.68
N LEU A 91 5.02 -4.26 -6.71
CA LEU A 91 5.38 -4.34 -5.29
C LEU A 91 5.91 -5.74 -4.92
N GLU A 92 5.26 -6.80 -5.39
CA GLU A 92 5.69 -8.18 -5.17
C GLU A 92 7.07 -8.47 -5.77
N ALA A 93 7.36 -7.92 -6.97
CA ALA A 93 8.67 -8.04 -7.59
C ALA A 93 9.75 -7.33 -6.78
N ILE A 94 9.51 -6.07 -6.36
CA ILE A 94 10.42 -5.31 -5.50
C ILE A 94 10.69 -6.06 -4.17
N PHE A 95 9.66 -6.71 -3.62
CA PHE A 95 9.76 -7.48 -2.38
C PHE A 95 10.36 -8.90 -2.57
N GLY A 96 10.73 -9.27 -3.79
CA GLY A 96 11.44 -10.51 -4.10
C GLY A 96 10.59 -11.77 -4.21
N LEU A 97 9.26 -11.67 -4.37
CA LEU A 97 8.39 -12.85 -4.56
C LEU A 97 8.64 -13.54 -5.91
N HIS A 98 9.03 -12.77 -6.93
CA HIS A 98 9.17 -13.25 -8.31
C HIS A 98 10.61 -13.14 -8.85
N SER A 99 11.60 -13.20 -7.95
CA SER A 99 13.00 -12.88 -8.25
C SER A 99 13.60 -13.61 -9.46
N ARG A 100 13.16 -14.85 -9.76
CA ARG A 100 13.63 -15.64 -10.91
C ARG A 100 13.17 -15.12 -12.27
N ARG A 101 12.14 -14.28 -12.32
CA ARG A 101 11.54 -13.75 -13.56
C ARG A 101 11.58 -12.23 -13.62
N MET A 102 12.29 -11.63 -12.68
CA MET A 102 12.49 -10.20 -12.55
C MET A 102 13.82 -9.83 -13.20
N MET A 103 13.81 -8.74 -13.96
CA MET A 103 14.97 -8.04 -14.49
C MET A 103 14.95 -6.59 -13.99
N GLY A 104 16.07 -5.88 -14.12
CA GLY A 104 16.25 -4.53 -13.60
C GLY A 104 17.03 -4.52 -12.28
N THR A 105 17.08 -3.35 -11.63
CA THR A 105 17.82 -3.16 -10.39
C THR A 105 16.97 -2.49 -9.32
N VAL A 106 17.20 -2.88 -8.07
CA VAL A 106 16.62 -2.28 -6.88
C VAL A 106 17.78 -1.81 -6.01
N ALA A 107 17.79 -0.55 -5.61
CA ALA A 107 18.75 0.00 -4.67
C ALA A 107 18.04 0.54 -3.44
N ILE A 108 18.58 0.28 -2.25
CA ILE A 108 18.03 0.72 -0.97
C ILE A 108 19.11 1.52 -0.26
N ASP A 109 18.81 2.75 0.14
CA ASP A 109 19.78 3.72 0.65
C ASP A 109 21.04 3.86 -0.26
N GLY A 110 20.83 3.81 -1.58
CA GLY A 110 21.91 3.91 -2.58
C GLY A 110 22.67 2.61 -2.86
N GLU A 111 22.49 1.55 -2.07
CA GLU A 111 23.14 0.26 -2.29
C GLU A 111 22.30 -0.61 -3.24
N VAL A 112 22.85 -0.96 -4.41
CA VAL A 112 22.21 -1.91 -5.33
C VAL A 112 22.13 -3.28 -4.66
N THR A 113 20.91 -3.78 -4.48
CA THR A 113 20.63 -5.08 -3.86
C THR A 113 19.89 -6.00 -4.82
N ILE A 114 20.18 -7.28 -4.71
CA ILE A 114 19.40 -8.32 -5.40
C ILE A 114 18.49 -8.96 -4.36
N VAL A 115 17.25 -8.48 -4.28
CA VAL A 115 16.22 -9.02 -3.39
C VAL A 115 15.70 -10.33 -3.99
N ARG A 116 16.20 -11.47 -3.50
CA ARG A 116 15.82 -12.80 -4.03
C ARG A 116 14.67 -13.46 -3.29
N SER A 117 14.28 -12.92 -2.13
CA SER A 117 13.20 -13.45 -1.30
C SER A 117 12.61 -12.40 -0.35
N PRO A 118 11.38 -12.60 0.15
CA PRO A 118 10.77 -11.76 1.18
C PRO A 118 11.62 -11.56 2.44
N GLU A 119 12.30 -12.61 2.92
CA GLU A 119 13.19 -12.47 4.11
C GLU A 119 14.39 -11.58 3.82
N GLN A 120 14.94 -11.62 2.59
CA GLN A 120 15.99 -10.67 2.20
C GLN A 120 15.46 -9.24 2.15
N ALA A 121 14.25 -9.04 1.60
CA ALA A 121 13.61 -7.74 1.54
C ALA A 121 13.44 -7.13 2.95
N LEU A 122 12.91 -7.91 3.90
CA LEU A 122 12.76 -7.51 5.30
C LEU A 122 14.11 -7.11 5.93
N ARG A 123 15.17 -7.89 5.69
CA ARG A 123 16.52 -7.58 6.22
C ARG A 123 17.11 -6.30 5.64
N HIS A 124 16.82 -5.98 4.38
CA HIS A 124 17.22 -4.72 3.78
C HIS A 124 16.32 -3.53 4.19
N GLY A 125 15.28 -3.77 4.99
CA GLY A 125 14.38 -2.73 5.46
C GLY A 125 13.22 -2.42 4.49
N LEU A 126 12.87 -3.35 3.61
CA LEU A 126 11.60 -3.28 2.88
C LEU A 126 10.50 -3.96 3.69
N GLY A 127 9.32 -3.35 3.75
CA GLY A 127 8.10 -3.96 4.27
C GLY A 127 7.01 -3.97 3.19
N LEU A 128 6.25 -5.06 3.09
CA LEU A 128 5.08 -5.16 2.22
C LEU A 128 3.85 -5.58 3.02
N VAL A 129 2.80 -4.77 2.96
CA VAL A 129 1.45 -5.13 3.41
C VAL A 129 0.65 -5.48 2.16
N PRO A 130 0.22 -6.75 2.00
CA PRO A 130 -0.46 -7.20 0.79
C PRO A 130 -1.93 -6.76 0.74
N GLU A 131 -2.49 -6.75 -0.47
CA GLU A 131 -3.91 -6.47 -0.73
C GLU A 131 -4.83 -7.48 -0.02
N ASP A 132 -4.53 -8.78 -0.16
CA ASP A 132 -5.30 -9.82 0.52
C ASP A 132 -4.79 -10.07 1.94
N ARG A 133 -5.23 -9.21 2.87
CA ARG A 133 -4.87 -9.35 4.29
C ARG A 133 -5.22 -10.72 4.88
N LYS A 134 -6.27 -11.41 4.39
CA LYS A 134 -6.79 -12.64 5.00
C LYS A 134 -6.00 -13.86 4.58
N HIS A 135 -5.60 -13.91 3.31
CA HIS A 135 -4.87 -15.05 2.74
C HIS A 135 -3.36 -14.84 2.71
N GLN A 136 -2.88 -13.59 2.62
CA GLN A 136 -1.45 -13.27 2.48
C GLN A 136 -0.89 -12.56 3.72
N GLY A 137 -1.68 -11.72 4.40
CA GLY A 137 -1.22 -10.93 5.56
C GLY A 137 -1.26 -11.67 6.89
N LEU A 138 -2.31 -12.48 7.12
CA LEU A 138 -2.66 -13.04 8.43
C LEU A 138 -2.74 -14.57 8.42
N ILE A 139 -2.47 -15.16 9.58
CA ILE A 139 -2.87 -16.53 9.91
C ILE A 139 -4.08 -16.43 10.85
N LEU A 140 -5.28 -16.49 10.28
CA LEU A 140 -6.55 -16.23 10.97
C LEU A 140 -6.80 -17.14 12.19
N GLY A 141 -6.22 -18.35 12.18
CA GLY A 141 -6.30 -19.31 13.28
C GLY A 141 -5.46 -18.94 14.51
N MET A 142 -4.43 -18.10 14.33
CA MET A 142 -3.50 -17.68 15.37
C MET A 142 -3.98 -16.45 16.15
N SER A 143 -3.36 -16.24 17.32
CA SER A 143 -3.61 -15.06 18.14
C SER A 143 -3.06 -13.76 17.53
N VAL A 144 -3.47 -12.61 18.08
CA VAL A 144 -2.90 -11.31 17.73
C VAL A 144 -1.39 -11.29 17.94
N ALA A 145 -0.92 -11.73 19.11
CA ALA A 145 0.50 -11.77 19.45
C ALA A 145 1.31 -12.62 18.47
N GLN A 146 0.82 -13.84 18.19
CA GLN A 146 1.46 -14.74 17.21
C GLN A 146 1.49 -14.12 15.81
N ASN A 147 0.41 -13.48 15.37
CA ASN A 147 0.41 -12.84 14.05
C ASN A 147 1.45 -11.72 13.95
N MET A 148 1.59 -10.89 14.99
CA MET A 148 2.54 -9.78 15.02
C MET A 148 4.00 -10.22 15.08
N SER A 149 4.28 -11.32 15.78
CA SER A 149 5.64 -11.84 15.97
C SER A 149 6.20 -12.58 14.76
N LEU A 150 5.34 -13.13 13.88
CA LEU A 150 5.73 -14.02 12.77
C LEU A 150 6.81 -13.46 11.84
N SER A 151 6.80 -12.14 11.63
CA SER A 151 7.81 -11.51 10.78
C SER A 151 9.17 -11.46 11.47
N ASN A 152 9.26 -11.47 12.80
CA ASN A 152 10.46 -11.24 13.61
C ASN A 152 10.66 -12.30 14.72
N LEU A 153 10.52 -13.59 14.36
CA LEU A 153 10.60 -14.71 15.32
C LEU A 153 11.91 -14.75 16.09
N ARG A 154 13.04 -14.42 15.45
CA ARG A 154 14.37 -14.40 16.11
C ARG A 154 14.42 -13.44 17.31
N ALA A 155 13.75 -12.29 17.24
CA ALA A 155 13.68 -11.36 18.37
C ALA A 155 12.85 -11.93 19.54
N MET A 156 11.94 -12.86 19.24
CA MET A 156 11.05 -13.50 20.22
C MET A 156 11.68 -14.75 20.84
N GLU A 157 12.85 -15.18 20.39
CA GLU A 157 13.54 -16.36 20.92
C GLU A 157 14.28 -16.07 22.23
N SER A 158 14.19 -17.00 23.17
CA SER A 158 14.99 -17.05 24.39
C SER A 158 15.63 -18.44 24.48
N ALA A 159 16.96 -18.51 24.47
CA ALA A 159 17.71 -19.77 24.46
C ALA A 159 17.29 -20.73 23.32
N GLY A 160 16.99 -20.19 22.13
CA GLY A 160 16.60 -20.98 20.95
C GLY A 160 15.13 -21.45 20.94
N LEU A 161 14.34 -21.09 21.95
CA LEU A 161 12.91 -21.40 22.02
C LEU A 161 12.08 -20.12 21.93
N LEU A 162 10.93 -20.17 21.24
CA LEU A 162 10.01 -19.05 21.17
C LEU A 162 9.46 -18.72 22.56
N SER A 163 9.56 -17.44 22.94
CA SER A 163 9.06 -16.95 24.21
C SER A 163 7.70 -16.27 24.03
N SER A 164 6.62 -16.95 24.44
CA SER A 164 5.28 -16.35 24.42
C SER A 164 5.16 -15.09 25.28
N ARG A 165 6.03 -14.92 26.29
CA ARG A 165 6.11 -13.68 27.07
C ARG A 165 6.56 -12.52 26.18
N ARG A 166 7.66 -12.70 25.41
CA ARG A 166 8.16 -11.66 24.50
C ARG A 166 7.17 -11.33 23.39
N GLU A 167 6.49 -12.35 22.84
CA GLU A 167 5.45 -12.13 21.83
C GLU A 167 4.31 -11.25 22.38
N ARG A 168 3.87 -11.50 23.62
CA ARG A 168 2.81 -10.71 24.27
C ARG A 168 3.27 -9.28 24.54
N GLU A 169 4.46 -9.11 25.12
CA GLU A 169 5.02 -7.78 25.43
C GLU A 169 5.15 -6.91 24.17
N GLN A 170 5.67 -7.46 23.07
CA GLN A 170 5.74 -6.76 21.79
C GLN A 170 4.34 -6.40 21.28
N ALA A 171 3.41 -7.36 21.32
CA ALA A 171 2.06 -7.17 20.81
C ALA A 171 1.28 -6.12 21.61
N GLU A 172 1.45 -6.08 22.93
CA GLU A 172 0.83 -5.08 23.80
C GLU A 172 1.32 -3.67 23.46
N GLY A 173 2.62 -3.51 23.18
CA GLY A 173 3.18 -2.26 22.69
C GLY A 173 2.50 -1.77 21.40
N TYR A 174 2.35 -2.66 20.41
CA TYR A 174 1.68 -2.31 19.14
C TYR A 174 0.17 -2.08 19.29
N VAL A 175 -0.50 -2.83 20.17
CA VAL A 175 -1.91 -2.63 20.49
C VAL A 175 -2.14 -1.21 21.02
N GLN A 176 -1.26 -0.73 21.91
CA GLN A 176 -1.31 0.63 22.43
C GLN A 176 -0.96 1.65 21.34
N GLN A 177 0.19 1.48 20.68
CA GLN A 177 0.74 2.43 19.69
C GLN A 177 -0.21 2.67 18.50
N PHE A 178 -0.95 1.64 18.07
CA PHE A 178 -1.85 1.70 16.92
C PHE A 178 -3.33 1.66 17.32
N SER A 179 -3.64 1.69 18.62
CA SER A 179 -5.01 1.65 19.15
C SER A 179 -5.82 0.49 18.56
N ILE A 180 -5.26 -0.71 18.63
CA ILE A 180 -5.91 -1.93 18.15
C ILE A 180 -6.95 -2.37 19.17
N LYS A 181 -8.23 -2.38 18.79
CA LYS A 181 -9.33 -2.81 19.65
C LYS A 181 -9.37 -4.34 19.66
N THR A 182 -8.77 -4.94 20.68
CA THR A 182 -8.81 -6.38 20.97
C THR A 182 -9.01 -6.60 22.47
N PRO A 183 -9.79 -7.62 22.91
CA PRO A 183 -9.93 -7.93 24.33
C PRO A 183 -8.59 -8.29 24.99
N THR A 184 -7.76 -9.07 24.29
CA THR A 184 -6.42 -9.47 24.71
C THR A 184 -5.53 -9.70 23.49
N VAL A 185 -4.21 -9.72 23.67
CA VAL A 185 -3.26 -10.10 22.59
C VAL A 185 -3.26 -11.60 22.30
N THR A 186 -3.86 -12.43 23.16
CA THR A 186 -4.02 -13.87 22.94
C THR A 186 -5.31 -14.21 22.17
N GLN A 187 -6.18 -13.22 21.94
CA GLN A 187 -7.39 -13.38 21.13
C GLN A 187 -7.04 -13.79 19.70
N ARG A 188 -7.85 -14.67 19.10
CA ARG A 188 -7.67 -15.06 17.69
C ARG A 188 -8.00 -13.90 16.75
N VAL A 189 -7.11 -13.63 15.79
CA VAL A 189 -7.25 -12.48 14.87
C VAL A 189 -8.54 -12.55 14.05
N ARG A 190 -9.02 -13.74 13.69
CA ARG A 190 -10.29 -13.92 12.95
C ARG A 190 -11.51 -13.24 13.57
N THR A 191 -11.48 -12.98 14.88
CA THR A 191 -12.59 -12.40 15.64
C THR A 191 -12.59 -10.88 15.64
N LEU A 192 -11.50 -10.25 15.19
CA LEU A 192 -11.38 -8.80 15.11
C LEU A 192 -12.12 -8.26 13.88
N SER A 193 -12.61 -7.03 13.95
CA SER A 193 -13.12 -6.27 12.79
C SER A 193 -12.05 -6.12 11.71
N GLY A 194 -12.45 -5.87 10.45
CA GLY A 194 -11.52 -5.66 9.33
C GLY A 194 -10.44 -4.58 9.59
N GLY A 195 -10.81 -3.43 10.16
CA GLY A 195 -9.86 -2.37 10.51
C GLY A 195 -8.79 -2.81 11.50
N ASN A 196 -9.20 -3.47 12.58
CA ASN A 196 -8.27 -4.03 13.56
C ASN A 196 -7.39 -5.15 12.99
N GLN A 197 -7.94 -6.01 12.12
CA GLN A 197 -7.13 -6.99 11.38
C GLN A 197 -6.05 -6.30 10.54
N GLN A 198 -6.38 -5.21 9.85
CA GLN A 198 -5.42 -4.45 9.04
C GLN A 198 -4.29 -3.88 9.91
N LYS A 199 -4.62 -3.31 11.07
CA LYS A 199 -3.61 -2.82 12.03
C LYS A 199 -2.70 -3.93 12.54
N VAL A 200 -3.20 -5.15 12.74
CA VAL A 200 -2.37 -6.31 13.11
C VAL A 200 -1.37 -6.64 11.99
N VAL A 201 -1.80 -6.61 10.72
CA VAL A 201 -0.89 -6.82 9.57
C VAL A 201 0.17 -5.74 9.50
N LEU A 202 -0.22 -4.47 9.65
CA LEU A 202 0.72 -3.35 9.71
C LEU A 202 1.74 -3.54 10.84
N SER A 203 1.28 -3.88 12.05
CA SER A 203 2.15 -4.14 13.21
C SER A 203 3.17 -5.24 12.94
N LYS A 204 2.73 -6.34 12.29
CA LYS A 204 3.60 -7.44 11.88
C LYS A 204 4.71 -6.94 10.96
N VAL A 205 4.42 -6.10 9.97
CA VAL A 205 5.46 -5.59 9.06
C VAL A 205 6.36 -4.57 9.76
N LEU A 206 5.77 -3.69 10.57
CA LEU A 206 6.47 -2.63 11.31
C LEU A 206 7.38 -3.16 12.41
N SER A 207 7.16 -4.38 12.92
CA SER A 207 8.02 -5.03 13.92
C SER A 207 9.43 -5.37 13.43
N ARG A 208 9.69 -5.22 12.13
CA ARG A 208 11.02 -5.30 11.51
C ARG A 208 11.67 -3.93 11.29
N ASN A 209 11.03 -2.83 11.69
CA ASN A 209 11.50 -1.46 11.50
C ASN A 209 11.92 -1.18 10.04
N PRO A 210 10.99 -1.34 9.07
CA PRO A 210 11.31 -1.09 7.67
C PRO A 210 11.69 0.37 7.43
N LYS A 211 12.59 0.59 6.48
CA LYS A 211 12.96 1.90 5.92
C LYS A 211 11.97 2.35 4.85
N VAL A 212 11.42 1.37 4.11
CA VAL A 212 10.42 1.58 3.07
C VAL A 212 9.23 0.66 3.31
N LEU A 213 8.04 1.23 3.47
CA LEU A 213 6.80 0.50 3.66
C LEU A 213 5.94 0.59 2.40
N MET A 214 5.70 -0.55 1.77
CA MET A 214 4.82 -0.70 0.62
C MET A 214 3.46 -1.22 1.10
N LEU A 215 2.40 -0.51 0.75
CA LEU A 215 1.02 -0.78 1.16
C LEU A 215 0.18 -1.02 -0.09
N ASP A 216 -0.30 -2.25 -0.27
CA ASP A 216 -1.17 -2.60 -1.39
C ASP A 216 -2.64 -2.60 -0.96
N GLU A 217 -3.43 -1.67 -1.53
CA GLU A 217 -4.84 -1.44 -1.24
C GLU A 217 -5.15 -1.46 0.28
N PRO A 218 -4.45 -0.63 1.11
CA PRO A 218 -4.39 -0.78 2.56
C PRO A 218 -5.73 -0.58 3.28
N THR A 219 -6.73 -0.03 2.59
CA THR A 219 -8.07 0.21 3.15
C THR A 219 -9.16 -0.63 2.50
N ARG A 220 -8.80 -1.65 1.72
CA ARG A 220 -9.76 -2.53 1.07
C ARG A 220 -10.56 -3.34 2.09
N GLY A 221 -11.89 -3.22 2.01
CA GLY A 221 -12.81 -4.02 2.84
C GLY A 221 -12.72 -3.71 4.35
N ILE A 222 -12.44 -2.45 4.70
CA ILE A 222 -12.60 -1.89 6.04
C ILE A 222 -13.54 -0.68 6.00
N ASP A 223 -14.17 -0.34 7.12
CA ASP A 223 -15.09 0.79 7.21
C ASP A 223 -14.39 2.16 7.15
N VAL A 224 -15.17 3.21 6.90
CA VAL A 224 -14.69 4.59 6.72
C VAL A 224 -13.94 5.12 7.96
N SER A 225 -14.38 4.76 9.17
CA SER A 225 -13.72 5.18 10.41
C SER A 225 -12.33 4.53 10.54
N ALA A 226 -12.26 3.23 10.26
CA ALA A 226 -11.00 2.50 10.21
C ALA A 226 -10.05 3.01 9.12
N LYS A 227 -10.56 3.42 7.94
CA LYS A 227 -9.73 4.04 6.89
C LYS A 227 -8.96 5.25 7.43
N ARG A 228 -9.65 6.15 8.13
CA ARG A 228 -9.06 7.35 8.74
C ARG A 228 -7.97 7.02 9.76
N GLU A 229 -8.17 5.99 10.58
CA GLU A 229 -7.15 5.53 11.54
C GLU A 229 -5.89 5.02 10.82
N ILE A 230 -6.05 4.33 9.68
CA ILE A 230 -4.93 3.89 8.82
C ILE A 230 -4.23 5.09 8.18
N TYR A 231 -4.96 6.08 7.66
CA TYR A 231 -4.35 7.31 7.10
C TYR A 231 -3.55 8.09 8.15
N SER A 232 -4.10 8.20 9.36
CA SER A 232 -3.39 8.85 10.48
C SER A 232 -2.10 8.12 10.84
N LEU A 233 -2.11 6.78 10.78
CA LEU A 233 -0.91 5.97 10.98
C LEU A 233 0.10 6.19 9.84
N ILE A 234 -0.33 6.20 8.58
CA ILE A 234 0.54 6.47 7.42
C ILE A 234 1.20 7.84 7.56
N ASP A 235 0.43 8.89 7.89
CA ASP A 235 0.98 10.24 8.03
C ASP A 235 1.97 10.32 9.19
N ARG A 236 1.69 9.70 10.34
CA ARG A 236 2.66 9.62 11.45
C ARG A 236 3.95 8.91 11.04
N LEU A 237 3.86 7.77 10.38
CA LEU A 237 5.01 6.99 9.95
C LEU A 237 5.87 7.76 8.92
N LYS A 238 5.21 8.49 8.01
CA LYS A 238 5.86 9.47 7.13
C LYS A 238 6.60 10.53 7.95
N HIS A 239 5.99 11.07 9.01
CA HIS A 239 6.66 12.05 9.90
C HIS A 239 7.81 11.48 10.72
N GLU A 240 7.87 10.17 10.91
CA GLU A 240 9.02 9.49 11.50
C GLU A 240 10.14 9.26 10.47
N GLY A 241 9.99 9.75 9.23
CA GLY A 241 10.99 9.71 8.17
C GLY A 241 10.95 8.44 7.31
N MET A 242 9.94 7.58 7.48
CA MET A 242 9.77 6.39 6.65
C MET A 242 9.34 6.78 5.23
N ALA A 243 9.88 6.08 4.23
CA ALA A 243 9.37 6.16 2.86
C ALA A 243 8.17 5.24 2.72
N ILE A 244 7.06 5.73 2.18
CA ILE A 244 5.83 4.95 2.04
C ILE A 244 5.41 4.92 0.58
N ILE A 245 5.11 3.73 0.07
CA ILE A 245 4.50 3.53 -1.24
C ILE A 245 3.08 3.01 -0.99
N VAL A 246 2.08 3.66 -1.55
CA VAL A 246 0.68 3.22 -1.44
C VAL A 246 0.13 2.93 -2.82
N VAL A 247 -0.28 1.69 -3.06
CA VAL A 247 -1.12 1.33 -4.21
C VAL A 247 -2.57 1.43 -3.76
N SER A 248 -3.39 2.11 -4.55
CA SER A 248 -4.84 2.11 -4.37
C SER A 248 -5.57 2.26 -5.70
N SER A 249 -6.73 1.63 -5.78
CA SER A 249 -7.69 1.77 -6.87
C SER A 249 -8.67 2.94 -6.64
N GLU A 250 -8.71 3.49 -5.43
CA GLU A 250 -9.55 4.63 -5.08
C GLU A 250 -8.75 5.94 -5.22
N LEU A 251 -8.94 6.69 -6.32
CA LEU A 251 -8.26 7.98 -6.53
C LEU A 251 -8.41 8.98 -5.38
N PRO A 252 -9.60 9.15 -4.75
CA PRO A 252 -9.75 10.04 -3.61
C PRO A 252 -8.83 9.68 -2.44
N GLU A 253 -8.54 8.38 -2.23
CA GLU A 253 -7.60 7.94 -1.22
C GLU A 253 -6.18 8.41 -1.53
N LEU A 254 -5.68 8.16 -2.74
CA LEU A 254 -4.34 8.60 -3.12
C LEU A 254 -4.21 10.12 -3.08
N LEU A 255 -5.19 10.85 -3.62
CA LEU A 255 -5.20 12.32 -3.58
C LEU A 255 -5.22 12.85 -2.13
N GLY A 256 -5.86 12.12 -1.21
CA GLY A 256 -5.91 12.47 0.20
C GLY A 256 -4.58 12.35 0.94
N ILE A 257 -3.73 11.36 0.59
CA ILE A 257 -2.57 10.99 1.41
C ILE A 257 -1.21 11.11 0.72
N ALA A 258 -1.16 11.07 -0.61
CA ALA A 258 0.10 11.04 -1.36
C ALA A 258 0.70 12.44 -1.56
N ASP A 259 2.03 12.50 -1.62
CA ASP A 259 2.79 13.69 -1.97
C ASP A 259 3.18 13.71 -3.46
N ARG A 260 3.32 12.52 -4.06
CA ARG A 260 3.63 12.30 -5.47
C ARG A 260 2.84 11.11 -5.98
N PHE A 261 2.62 11.09 -7.29
CA PHE A 261 1.79 10.09 -7.96
C PHE A 261 2.56 9.48 -9.11
N LEU A 262 2.60 8.15 -9.16
CA LEU A 262 3.06 7.39 -10.31
C LEU A 262 1.84 6.69 -10.92
N VAL A 263 1.64 6.87 -12.22
CA VAL A 263 0.53 6.23 -12.93
C VAL A 263 1.06 5.07 -13.77
N MET A 264 0.39 3.92 -13.66
CA MET A 264 0.67 2.72 -14.42
C MET A 264 -0.49 2.39 -15.36
N CYS A 265 -0.14 1.93 -16.57
CA CYS A 265 -1.07 1.36 -17.53
C CYS A 265 -0.38 0.20 -18.26
N GLU A 266 -1.06 -0.95 -18.38
CA GLU A 266 -0.55 -2.15 -19.06
C GLU A 266 0.89 -2.54 -18.66
N GLY A 267 1.20 -2.50 -17.37
CA GLY A 267 2.51 -2.88 -16.84
C GLY A 267 3.61 -1.82 -16.98
N ARG A 268 3.33 -0.67 -17.59
CA ARG A 268 4.30 0.42 -17.79
C ARG A 268 3.97 1.63 -16.94
N LYS A 269 5.00 2.38 -16.55
CA LYS A 269 4.84 3.75 -16.02
C LYS A 269 4.48 4.68 -17.17
N THR A 270 3.30 5.30 -17.11
CA THR A 270 2.82 6.22 -18.16
C THR A 270 3.08 7.68 -17.83
N ALA A 271 3.01 8.04 -16.54
CA ALA A 271 3.21 9.40 -16.08
C ALA A 271 3.61 9.43 -14.60
N GLU A 272 4.10 10.59 -14.18
CA GLU A 272 4.44 10.90 -12.80
C GLU A 272 4.06 12.35 -12.52
N PHE A 273 3.44 12.61 -11.37
CA PHE A 273 2.91 13.93 -11.02
C PHE A 273 3.30 14.31 -9.61
N THR A 274 3.60 15.59 -9.41
CA THR A 274 3.63 16.22 -8.09
C THR A 274 2.20 16.41 -7.57
N ARG A 275 2.07 16.72 -6.27
CA ARG A 275 0.76 16.98 -5.68
C ARG A 275 -0.02 18.12 -6.36
N SER A 276 0.66 19.19 -6.76
CA SER A 276 0.04 20.36 -7.40
C SER A 276 -0.47 20.08 -8.80
N GLU A 277 0.10 19.09 -9.49
CA GLU A 277 -0.29 18.70 -10.85
C GLU A 277 -1.42 17.64 -10.85
N ALA A 278 -1.61 16.94 -9.73
CA ALA A 278 -2.48 15.80 -9.64
C ALA A 278 -3.93 16.16 -9.25
N ASN A 279 -4.86 15.82 -10.13
CA ASN A 279 -6.29 15.73 -9.86
C ASN A 279 -6.85 14.42 -10.44
N GLU A 280 -8.12 14.11 -10.13
CA GLU A 280 -8.75 12.85 -10.53
C GLU A 280 -8.75 12.65 -12.06
N GLU A 281 -9.06 13.71 -12.81
CA GLU A 281 -9.13 13.67 -14.27
C GLU A 281 -7.76 13.38 -14.90
N VAL A 282 -6.72 14.11 -14.50
CA VAL A 282 -5.36 13.98 -15.05
C VAL A 282 -4.77 12.59 -14.74
N LEU A 283 -4.98 12.09 -13.52
CA LEU A 283 -4.53 10.74 -13.14
C LEU A 283 -5.28 9.66 -13.91
N MET A 284 -6.59 9.84 -14.13
CA MET A 284 -7.40 8.90 -14.91
C MET A 284 -6.98 8.87 -16.39
N GLN A 285 -6.78 10.03 -17.01
CA GLN A 285 -6.31 10.12 -18.39
C GLN A 285 -4.96 9.41 -18.59
N ALA A 286 -4.05 9.52 -17.63
CA ALA A 286 -2.76 8.83 -17.67
C ALA A 286 -2.86 7.30 -17.45
N ALA A 287 -3.96 6.82 -16.87
CA ALA A 287 -4.17 5.39 -16.56
C ALA A 287 -4.88 4.62 -17.69
N VAL A 288 -5.40 5.31 -18.71
CA VAL A 288 -6.07 4.70 -19.87
C VAL A 288 -5.04 4.45 -20.99
N PRO A 289 -5.12 3.31 -21.71
CA PRO A 289 -4.27 3.08 -22.87
C PRO A 289 -4.47 4.20 -23.90
N LYS A 290 -3.39 4.83 -24.34
CA LYS A 290 -3.47 5.76 -25.47
C LYS A 290 -3.90 4.97 -26.70
N LEU A 291 -5.04 5.31 -27.28
CA LEU A 291 -5.45 4.79 -28.59
C LEU A 291 -4.28 5.05 -29.54
N LYS A 292 -3.80 4.00 -30.22
CA LYS A 292 -2.82 4.18 -31.28
C LYS A 292 -3.45 5.12 -32.31
N ASN A 293 -2.88 6.31 -32.49
CA ASN A 293 -3.29 7.22 -33.56
C ASN A 293 -3.32 6.45 -34.89
N GLU A 294 -4.47 6.45 -35.56
CA GLU A 294 -4.73 5.84 -36.87
C GLU A 294 -3.99 6.51 -38.04
N HIS A 295 -2.83 7.14 -37.80
CA HIS A 295 -2.01 7.74 -38.86
C HIS A 295 -0.95 6.77 -39.45
N GLN A 296 -1.18 5.46 -39.36
CA GLN A 296 -0.39 4.46 -40.09
C GLN A 296 -1.20 3.71 -41.18
N THR A 297 -2.48 4.03 -41.39
CA THR A 297 -3.29 3.37 -42.42
C THR A 297 -3.24 4.09 -43.79
N GLU A 298 -2.77 5.33 -43.88
CA GLU A 298 -2.65 6.05 -45.17
C GLU A 298 -1.38 5.70 -45.98
N SER A 299 -0.41 4.98 -45.39
CA SER A 299 0.81 4.55 -46.08
C SER A 299 0.63 3.26 -46.91
N LEU A 300 -0.53 2.60 -46.85
CA LEU A 300 -0.79 1.34 -47.56
C LEU A 300 -1.81 1.48 -48.72
N LEU A 301 -2.41 2.67 -48.89
CA LEU A 301 -3.36 2.95 -49.99
C LEU A 301 -2.79 3.86 -51.09
N THR A 302 -1.53 4.29 -50.98
CA THR A 302 -0.83 5.11 -52.01
C THR A 302 0.24 4.32 -52.78
N ARG A 303 0.26 2.99 -52.67
CA ARG A 303 1.17 2.12 -53.45
C ARG A 303 0.53 1.44 -54.66
N ASP A 304 -0.75 1.66 -54.91
CA ASP A 304 -1.46 1.18 -56.11
C ASP A 304 -2.16 2.35 -56.84
N ALA A 305 -1.38 3.37 -57.22
CA ALA A 305 -1.78 4.39 -58.19
C ALA A 305 -0.63 4.66 -59.17
#